data_AF-A0A4Q6C9B5-F1
#
_entry.id   AF-A0A4Q6C9B5-F1
#
_cell.length_a   1.000
_cell.length_b   1.000
_cell.length_c   1.000
_cell.angle_alpha   90.00
_cell.angle_beta   90.00
_cell.angle_gamma   90.00
#
_symmetry.space_group_name_H-M   'P 1'
#
loop_
_entity.id
_entity.type
_entity.pdbx_description
1 polymer ?
#
loop_
_entity_poly.entity_id
_entity_poly.type
_entity_poly.pdbx_seq_one_letter_code
_entity_poly.pdbx_strand_id
1 'polypeptide(L)'
;PKAKSLSDLLGIEGTAASSYWAAWTAIEIKWRKSARYPIQDDWLRFSSRSSLFEAHKMANVRATHPVNAMLNYAYAILLSEARLKAIADGFDPQIGIVHFRDRGRRGGERPSFALDVMEPSRPVVDRAVLKLIEEETFSGADFQLQLDGVCRLNPELARQVASAALKHVQLVRKV
;
A
#
# COMPACT_ATOMS: atom_id res chain seq x y z
N PRO A 1 -20.78 -12.22 -11.22
CA PRO A 1 -20.59 -13.59 -10.67
C PRO A 1 -20.89 -13.65 -9.15
N LYS A 2 -21.59 -14.69 -8.68
CA LYS A 2 -21.79 -14.94 -7.24
C LYS A 2 -20.72 -15.93 -6.75
N ALA A 3 -19.97 -15.57 -5.71
CA ALA A 3 -19.00 -16.46 -5.08
C ALA A 3 -19.70 -17.59 -4.31
N LYS A 4 -19.16 -18.82 -4.37
CA LYS A 4 -19.66 -19.98 -3.60
C LYS A 4 -18.67 -20.47 -2.55
N SER A 5 -17.42 -20.00 -2.62
CA SER A 5 -16.34 -20.31 -1.69
C SER A 5 -15.47 -19.08 -1.42
N LEU A 6 -14.65 -19.14 -0.37
CA LEU A 6 -13.67 -18.09 -0.06
C LEU A 6 -12.63 -17.92 -1.19
N SER A 7 -12.24 -19.02 -1.84
CA SER A 7 -11.35 -19.01 -3.00
C SER A 7 -11.95 -18.24 -4.18
N ASP A 8 -13.25 -18.44 -4.45
CA ASP A 8 -13.96 -17.70 -5.50
C ASP A 8 -14.02 -16.20 -5.18
N LEU A 9 -14.25 -15.86 -3.91
CA LEU A 9 -14.31 -14.48 -3.45
C LEU A 9 -12.96 -13.78 -3.64
N LEU A 10 -11.85 -14.41 -3.22
CA LEU A 10 -10.49 -13.92 -3.43
C LEU A 10 -10.14 -13.82 -4.93
N GLY A 11 -10.64 -14.73 -5.76
CA GLY A 11 -10.49 -14.65 -7.22
C GLY A 11 -11.18 -13.41 -7.80
N ILE A 12 -12.44 -13.16 -7.41
CA ILE A 12 -13.20 -11.97 -7.82
C ILE A 12 -12.51 -10.69 -7.34
N GLU A 13 -12.05 -10.66 -6.09
CA GLU A 13 -11.28 -9.55 -5.52
C GLU A 13 -10.01 -9.28 -6.33
N GLY A 14 -9.25 -10.33 -6.68
CA GLY A 14 -8.04 -10.20 -7.49
C GLY A 14 -8.30 -9.60 -8.87
N THR A 15 -9.38 -10.01 -9.54
CA THR A 15 -9.80 -9.41 -10.81
C THR A 15 -10.20 -7.95 -10.64
N ALA A 16 -11.01 -7.64 -9.63
CA ALA A 16 -11.44 -6.27 -9.34
C ALA A 16 -10.24 -5.36 -9.02
N ALA A 17 -9.30 -5.84 -8.19
CA ALA A 17 -8.07 -5.14 -7.87
C ALA A 17 -7.22 -4.88 -9.12
N SER A 18 -7.10 -5.86 -10.03
CA SER A 18 -6.35 -5.66 -11.27
C SER A 18 -6.95 -4.55 -12.13
N SER A 19 -8.27 -4.51 -12.31
CA SER A 19 -8.94 -3.44 -13.06
C SER A 19 -8.81 -2.09 -12.35
N TYR A 20 -8.92 -2.08 -11.02
CA TYR A 20 -8.74 -0.87 -10.20
C TYR A 20 -7.34 -0.26 -10.38
N TRP A 21 -6.28 -1.06 -10.25
CA TRP A 21 -4.90 -0.57 -10.42
C TRP A 21 -4.57 -0.21 -11.87
N ALA A 22 -5.19 -0.88 -12.85
CA ALA A 22 -5.04 -0.51 -14.26
C ALA A 22 -5.59 0.90 -14.54
N ALA A 23 -6.66 1.32 -13.85
CA ALA A 23 -7.20 2.67 -14.00
C ALA A 23 -6.22 3.77 -13.55
N TRP A 24 -5.26 3.44 -12.68
CA TRP A 24 -4.25 4.40 -12.21
C TRP A 24 -3.17 4.68 -13.24
N THR A 25 -3.13 3.98 -14.38
CA THR A 25 -2.19 4.28 -15.46
C THR A 25 -2.37 5.67 -16.06
N ALA A 26 -3.55 6.27 -15.87
CA ALA A 26 -3.88 7.61 -16.31
C ALA A 26 -3.41 8.72 -15.35
N ILE A 27 -2.85 8.40 -14.18
CA ILE A 27 -2.39 9.43 -13.24
C ILE A 27 -1.14 10.12 -13.77
N GLU A 28 -1.11 11.44 -13.64
CA GLU A 28 0.07 12.25 -13.95
C GLU A 28 0.87 12.51 -12.67
N ILE A 29 2.17 12.26 -12.72
CA ILE A 29 3.08 12.51 -11.60
C ILE A 29 3.93 13.74 -11.94
N LYS A 30 3.86 14.77 -11.12
CA LYS A 30 4.62 16.01 -11.31
C LYS A 30 6.01 15.84 -10.73
N TRP A 31 7.02 16.11 -11.56
CA TRP A 31 8.42 15.93 -11.20
C TRP A 31 9.23 17.21 -11.36
N ARG A 32 10.00 17.56 -10.32
CA ARG A 32 11.04 18.57 -10.35
C ARG A 32 12.31 17.96 -10.92
N LYS A 33 12.74 18.44 -12.08
CA LYS A 33 13.99 18.00 -12.72
C LYS A 33 15.20 18.41 -11.87
N SER A 34 16.13 17.46 -11.68
CA SER A 34 17.41 17.70 -11.00
C SER A 34 18.50 16.83 -11.62
N ALA A 35 19.67 17.42 -11.90
CA ALA A 35 20.84 16.68 -12.36
C ALA A 35 21.44 15.79 -11.26
N ARG A 36 21.24 16.18 -9.98
CA ARG A 36 21.80 15.46 -8.82
C ARG A 36 20.98 14.21 -8.46
N TYR A 37 19.67 14.27 -8.69
CA TYR A 37 18.74 13.18 -8.37
C TYR A 37 17.89 12.86 -9.61
N PRO A 38 18.46 12.08 -10.56
CA PRO A 38 17.77 11.75 -11.79
C PRO A 38 16.52 10.90 -11.51
N ILE A 39 15.47 11.16 -12.27
CA ILE A 39 14.22 10.40 -12.22
C ILE A 39 14.33 9.27 -13.24
N GLN A 40 14.01 8.05 -12.84
CA GLN A 40 14.01 6.90 -13.74
C GLN A 40 12.82 6.97 -14.70
N ASP A 41 12.99 6.51 -15.94
CA ASP A 41 11.92 6.53 -16.94
C ASP A 41 10.66 5.78 -16.47
N ASP A 42 10.87 4.64 -15.79
CA ASP A 42 9.79 3.84 -15.21
C ASP A 42 9.02 4.54 -14.07
N TRP A 43 9.54 5.64 -13.52
CA TRP A 43 8.87 6.42 -12.47
C TRP A 43 7.94 7.50 -13.03
N LEU A 44 8.02 7.76 -14.34
CA LEU A 44 7.21 8.79 -14.98
C LEU A 44 5.74 8.41 -15.07
N ARG A 45 5.43 7.11 -15.09
CA ARG A 45 4.06 6.59 -15.20
C ARG A 45 3.87 5.40 -14.28
N PHE A 46 2.78 5.44 -13.51
CA PHE A 46 2.36 4.29 -12.74
C PHE A 46 1.78 3.20 -13.66
N SER A 47 2.24 1.96 -13.52
CA SER A 47 1.78 0.85 -14.37
C SER A 47 0.92 -0.17 -13.62
N SER A 48 1.34 -0.56 -12.42
CA SER A 48 0.61 -1.54 -11.61
C SER A 48 1.05 -1.56 -10.15
N ARG A 49 0.24 -2.22 -9.32
CA ARG A 49 0.53 -2.50 -7.91
C ARG A 49 1.52 -3.67 -7.70
N SER A 50 2.29 -4.05 -8.71
CA SER A 50 3.21 -5.19 -8.67
C SER A 50 4.65 -4.73 -8.36
N SER A 51 5.42 -5.58 -7.68
CA SER A 51 6.88 -5.46 -7.66
C SER A 51 7.42 -6.08 -8.95
N LEU A 52 8.22 -5.33 -9.72
CA LEU A 52 8.84 -5.85 -10.96
C LEU A 52 10.06 -6.74 -10.69
N PHE A 53 10.41 -6.98 -9.42
CA PHE A 53 11.72 -7.48 -9.04
C PHE A 53 11.87 -9.02 -9.01
N GLU A 54 10.84 -9.81 -9.35
CA GLU A 54 10.95 -11.28 -9.31
C GLU A 54 9.94 -12.00 -10.21
N ALA A 55 10.37 -13.07 -10.88
CA ALA A 55 9.53 -13.99 -11.67
C ALA A 55 8.50 -14.76 -10.83
N HIS A 56 8.66 -14.76 -9.51
CA HIS A 56 7.70 -15.32 -8.56
C HIS A 56 7.07 -14.16 -7.80
N LYS A 57 5.75 -14.02 -7.89
CA LYS A 57 4.94 -12.96 -7.27
C LYS A 57 5.07 -12.99 -5.75
N MET A 58 6.17 -12.47 -5.20
CA MET A 58 6.25 -12.14 -3.79
C MET A 58 5.27 -10.99 -3.55
N ALA A 59 4.61 -11.03 -2.39
CA ALA A 59 3.65 -10.02 -1.97
C ALA A 59 4.18 -8.59 -2.21
N ASN A 60 3.28 -7.61 -2.41
CA ASN A 60 3.56 -6.21 -2.77
C ASN A 60 4.27 -5.42 -1.65
N VAL A 61 5.46 -5.88 -1.23
CA VAL A 61 6.22 -5.39 -0.08
C VAL A 61 7.53 -4.73 -0.54
N ARG A 62 8.11 -5.23 -1.63
CA ARG A 62 9.33 -4.69 -2.25
C ARG A 62 8.96 -3.73 -3.38
N ALA A 63 8.62 -2.50 -3.04
CA ALA A 63 8.22 -1.51 -4.04
C ALA A 63 9.39 -1.17 -4.96
N THR A 64 9.19 -1.23 -6.28
CA THR A 64 10.15 -0.75 -7.29
C THR A 64 9.75 0.61 -7.87
N HIS A 65 8.56 1.09 -7.55
CA HIS A 65 7.98 2.34 -8.04
C HIS A 65 7.65 3.29 -6.87
N PRO A 66 7.88 4.61 -7.01
CA PRO A 66 7.57 5.64 -6.01
C PRO A 66 6.17 5.55 -5.40
N VAL A 67 5.14 5.50 -6.26
CA VAL A 67 3.74 5.35 -5.84
C VAL A 67 3.51 4.07 -5.04
N ASN A 68 4.16 2.96 -5.42
CA ASN A 68 4.07 1.71 -4.66
C ASN A 68 4.76 1.82 -3.30
N ALA A 69 5.85 2.57 -3.18
CA ALA A 69 6.50 2.84 -1.91
C ALA A 69 5.61 3.70 -1.00
N MET A 70 4.94 4.71 -1.56
CA MET A 70 3.96 5.54 -0.86
C MET A 70 2.78 4.72 -0.35
N LEU A 71 2.18 3.88 -1.21
CA LEU A 71 1.09 2.97 -0.84
C LEU A 71 1.52 1.96 0.23
N ASN A 72 2.71 1.36 0.10
CA ASN A 72 3.25 0.43 1.11
C ASN A 72 3.31 1.11 2.49
N TYR A 73 3.84 2.32 2.53
CA TYR A 73 3.98 3.07 3.76
C TYR A 73 2.61 3.42 4.35
N ALA A 74 1.71 3.96 3.53
CA ALA A 74 0.37 4.35 3.96
C ALA A 74 -0.46 3.15 4.46
N TYR A 75 -0.37 1.99 3.81
CA TYR A 75 -1.01 0.77 4.27
C TYR A 75 -0.38 0.20 5.54
N ALA A 76 0.93 0.37 5.76
CA ALA A 76 1.55 -0.03 7.02
C ALA A 76 0.99 0.79 8.21
N ILE A 77 0.73 2.08 8.00
CA ILE A 77 0.06 2.94 8.97
C ILE A 77 -1.38 2.47 9.22
N LEU A 78 -2.16 2.26 8.15
CA LEU A 78 -3.54 1.75 8.27
C LEU A 78 -3.59 0.37 8.96
N LEU A 79 -2.66 -0.53 8.66
CA LEU A 79 -2.58 -1.84 9.33
C LEU A 79 -2.30 -1.69 10.82
N SER A 80 -1.48 -0.72 11.21
CA SER A 80 -1.20 -0.42 12.61
C SER A 80 -2.46 0.06 13.33
N GLU A 81 -3.22 0.98 12.72
CA GLU A 81 -4.52 1.45 13.23
C GLU A 81 -5.54 0.31 13.35
N ALA A 82 -5.65 -0.54 12.32
CA ALA A 82 -6.56 -1.68 12.32
C ALA A 82 -6.20 -2.70 13.42
N ARG A 83 -4.90 -2.93 13.65
CA ARG A 83 -4.42 -3.80 14.73
C ARG A 83 -4.75 -3.22 16.10
N LEU A 84 -4.50 -1.92 16.32
CA LEU A 84 -4.82 -1.25 17.57
C LEU A 84 -6.33 -1.29 17.84
N LYS A 85 -7.15 -1.03 16.82
CA LYS A 85 -8.61 -1.11 16.90
C LYS A 85 -9.08 -2.50 17.29
N ALA A 86 -8.57 -3.54 16.64
CA ALA A 86 -8.91 -4.93 16.96
C ALA A 86 -8.60 -5.27 18.43
N ILE A 87 -7.42 -4.88 18.92
CA ILE A 87 -7.02 -5.09 20.32
C ILE A 87 -7.94 -4.31 21.27
N ALA A 88 -8.22 -3.03 20.97
CA ALA A 88 -9.06 -2.17 21.80
C ALA A 88 -10.50 -2.70 21.94
N ASP A 89 -11.02 -3.34 20.89
CA ASP A 89 -12.33 -3.97 20.89
C ASP A 89 -12.33 -5.38 21.53
N GLY A 90 -11.17 -5.92 21.90
CA GLY A 90 -11.02 -7.24 22.52
C GLY A 90 -10.86 -8.43 21.56
N PHE A 91 -10.58 -8.18 20.27
CA PHE A 91 -10.31 -9.23 19.29
C PHE A 91 -8.83 -9.65 19.26
N ASP A 92 -8.56 -10.90 18.89
CA ASP A 92 -7.22 -11.38 18.56
C ASP A 92 -6.84 -10.95 17.12
N PRO A 93 -5.83 -10.08 16.93
CA PRO A 93 -5.45 -9.61 15.60
C PRO A 93 -4.90 -10.69 14.66
N GLN A 94 -4.52 -11.87 15.16
CA GLN A 94 -3.93 -12.93 14.36
C GLN A 94 -4.96 -13.86 13.70
N ILE A 95 -6.20 -13.90 14.19
CA ILE A 95 -7.24 -14.85 13.73
C ILE A 95 -8.16 -14.19 12.70
N GLY A 96 -7.72 -14.22 11.43
CA GLY A 96 -8.49 -13.68 10.31
C GLY A 96 -9.68 -14.56 9.88
N ILE A 97 -10.69 -13.92 9.32
CA ILE A 97 -11.87 -14.51 8.66
C ILE A 97 -11.55 -14.81 7.20
N VAL A 98 -11.13 -13.80 6.42
CA VAL A 98 -10.79 -13.93 5.00
C VAL A 98 -9.32 -14.32 4.85
N HIS A 99 -8.45 -13.66 5.61
CA HIS A 99 -7.02 -13.99 5.69
C HIS A 99 -6.76 -15.19 6.63
N PHE A 100 -7.47 -16.31 6.50
CA PHE A 100 -7.43 -17.41 7.46
C PHE A 100 -6.02 -18.02 7.64
N ARG A 101 -5.50 -17.97 8.88
CA ARG A 101 -4.31 -18.66 9.44
C ARG A 101 -3.24 -19.14 8.45
N ASP A 102 -2.85 -18.29 7.50
CA ASP A 102 -1.62 -18.50 6.76
C ASP A 102 -0.51 -18.05 7.72
N ARG A 103 0.10 -19.00 8.45
CA ARG A 103 1.42 -18.78 9.07
C ARG A 103 2.28 -18.38 7.89
N GLY A 104 2.48 -17.06 7.70
CA GLY A 104 2.88 -16.53 6.42
C GLY A 104 4.10 -17.29 5.89
N ARG A 105 4.28 -17.35 4.56
CA ARG A 105 5.40 -18.06 3.91
C ARG A 105 6.82 -17.74 4.46
N ARG A 106 6.93 -16.76 5.37
CA ARG A 106 8.15 -16.32 6.08
C ARG A 106 8.19 -16.66 7.58
N GLY A 107 7.31 -17.53 8.09
CA GLY A 107 7.39 -18.06 9.47
C GLY A 107 7.08 -17.07 10.60
N GLY A 108 6.62 -15.86 10.30
CA GLY A 108 6.28 -14.83 11.29
C GLY A 108 4.78 -14.67 11.54
N GLU A 109 4.43 -13.97 12.63
CA GLU A 109 3.06 -13.59 12.95
C GLU A 109 2.47 -12.68 11.86
N ARG A 110 1.40 -13.13 11.21
CA ARG A 110 0.61 -12.32 10.27
C ARG A 110 -0.63 -11.82 11.01
N PRO A 111 -0.84 -10.50 11.17
CA PRO A 111 -2.02 -9.96 11.85
C PRO A 111 -3.25 -10.07 10.92
N SER A 112 -3.70 -11.29 10.71
CA SER A 112 -4.68 -11.64 9.68
C SER A 112 -6.04 -10.98 9.88
N PHE A 113 -6.49 -10.84 11.14
CA PHE A 113 -7.72 -10.11 11.42
C PHE A 113 -7.56 -8.61 11.20
N ALA A 114 -6.39 -8.04 11.53
CA ALA A 114 -6.13 -6.63 11.23
C ALA A 114 -6.09 -6.36 9.71
N LEU A 115 -5.64 -7.34 8.91
CA LEU A 115 -5.73 -7.28 7.45
C LEU A 115 -7.19 -7.28 6.98
N ASP A 116 -8.06 -8.11 7.58
CA ASP A 116 -9.49 -8.07 7.27
C ASP A 116 -10.14 -6.72 7.66
N VAL A 117 -9.79 -6.20 8.83
CA VAL A 117 -10.32 -4.93 9.37
C VAL A 117 -9.93 -3.73 8.51
N MET A 118 -8.74 -3.73 7.90
CA MET A 118 -8.28 -2.60 7.10
C MET A 118 -8.93 -2.52 5.71
N GLU A 119 -9.44 -3.62 5.14
CA GLU A 119 -9.92 -3.66 3.74
C GLU A 119 -10.93 -2.55 3.39
N PRO A 120 -11.98 -2.28 4.19
CA PRO A 120 -12.94 -1.21 3.89
C PRO A 120 -12.33 0.20 3.87
N SER A 121 -11.21 0.40 4.57
CA SER A 121 -10.52 1.69 4.65
C SER A 121 -9.42 1.86 3.61
N ARG A 122 -9.06 0.82 2.84
CA ARG A 122 -8.02 0.93 1.81
C ARG A 122 -8.35 1.97 0.72
N PRO A 123 -9.57 2.06 0.18
CA PRO A 123 -9.91 3.10 -0.80
C PRO A 123 -9.78 4.52 -0.25
N VAL A 124 -9.91 4.71 1.07
CA VAL A 124 -9.73 6.00 1.73
C VAL A 124 -8.24 6.39 1.77
N VAL A 125 -7.37 5.43 2.10
CA VAL A 125 -5.91 5.63 2.05
C VAL A 125 -5.43 5.86 0.62
N ASP A 126 -5.96 5.08 -0.33
CA ASP A 126 -5.66 5.21 -1.74
C ASP A 126 -5.96 6.63 -2.25
N ARG A 127 -7.13 7.17 -1.89
CA ARG A 127 -7.50 8.54 -2.19
C ARG A 127 -6.56 9.56 -1.57
N ALA A 128 -6.11 9.34 -0.32
CA ALA A 128 -5.16 10.22 0.33
C ALA A 128 -3.81 10.25 -0.41
N VAL A 129 -3.35 9.09 -0.90
CA VAL A 129 -2.12 8.98 -1.70
C VAL A 129 -2.30 9.62 -3.08
N LEU A 130 -3.42 9.39 -3.76
CA LEU A 130 -3.72 10.02 -5.05
C LEU A 130 -3.76 11.55 -4.92
N LYS A 131 -4.38 12.07 -3.86
CA LYS A 131 -4.44 13.49 -3.59
C LYS A 131 -3.04 14.08 -3.37
N LEU A 132 -2.19 13.39 -2.61
CA LEU A 132 -0.79 13.80 -2.43
C LEU A 132 -0.03 13.82 -3.78
N ILE A 133 -0.28 12.84 -4.66
CA ILE A 133 0.33 12.80 -5.99
C ILE A 133 -0.11 13.97 -6.86
N GLU A 134 -1.39 14.34 -6.79
CA GLU A 134 -1.97 15.44 -7.54
C GLU A 134 -1.46 16.82 -7.06
N GLU A 135 -1.31 16.99 -5.76
CA GLU A 135 -0.96 18.27 -5.12
C GLU A 135 0.56 18.54 -5.12
N GLU A 136 1.38 17.50 -4.96
CA GLU A 136 2.83 17.66 -4.80
C GLU A 136 3.61 17.62 -6.11
N THR A 137 4.80 18.23 -6.10
CA THR A 137 5.80 18.08 -7.17
C THR A 137 7.03 17.40 -6.60
N PHE A 138 7.20 16.12 -6.92
CA PHE A 138 8.23 15.27 -6.35
C PHE A 138 9.60 15.50 -6.99
N SER A 139 10.64 15.13 -6.26
CA SER A 139 12.03 15.09 -6.69
C SER A 139 12.56 13.66 -6.58
N GLY A 140 13.58 13.32 -7.37
CA GLY A 140 14.32 12.07 -7.15
C GLY A 140 14.91 11.96 -5.73
N ALA A 141 15.13 13.08 -5.04
CA ALA A 141 15.62 13.12 -3.65
C ALA A 141 14.59 12.65 -2.61
N ASP A 142 13.31 12.61 -2.97
CA ASP A 142 12.24 12.16 -2.08
C ASP A 142 12.22 10.64 -1.93
N PHE A 143 12.92 9.95 -2.83
CA PHE A 143 12.98 8.51 -2.89
C PHE A 143 14.43 8.02 -2.79
N GLN A 144 14.63 6.95 -2.04
CA GLN A 144 15.90 6.26 -1.93
C GLN A 144 15.79 4.94 -2.69
N LEU A 145 16.52 4.85 -3.80
CA LEU A 145 16.65 3.60 -4.55
C LEU A 145 17.79 2.77 -3.95
N GLN A 146 17.47 1.55 -3.52
CA GLN A 146 18.44 0.59 -3.05
C GLN A 146 19.09 -0.15 -4.24
N LEU A 147 20.25 -0.76 -4.02
CA LEU A 147 20.98 -1.53 -5.05
C LEU A 147 20.15 -2.70 -5.61
N ASP A 148 19.21 -3.20 -4.82
CA ASP A 148 18.27 -4.27 -5.17
C ASP A 148 16.96 -3.72 -5.79
N GLY A 149 16.99 -2.52 -6.35
CA GLY A 149 15.86 -1.89 -7.03
C GLY A 149 14.71 -1.47 -6.12
N VAL A 150 14.80 -1.69 -4.81
CA VAL A 150 13.75 -1.30 -3.86
C VAL A 150 13.75 0.22 -3.70
N CYS A 151 12.61 0.84 -3.99
CA CYS A 151 12.32 2.24 -3.76
C CYS A 151 11.76 2.42 -2.34
N ARG A 152 12.38 3.32 -1.56
CA ARG A 152 11.92 3.73 -0.23
C ARG A 152 11.67 5.23 -0.19
N LEU A 153 10.80 5.66 0.71
CA LEU A 153 10.58 7.08 0.98
C LEU A 153 11.73 7.63 1.83
N ASN A 154 12.15 8.86 1.58
CA ASN A 154 12.96 9.60 2.54
C ASN A 154 12.12 9.95 3.80
N PRO A 155 12.74 10.38 4.91
CA PRO A 155 12.01 10.67 6.15
C PRO A 155 10.96 11.79 6.01
N GLU A 156 11.21 12.78 5.15
CA GLU A 156 10.31 13.91 4.92
C GLU A 156 9.01 13.45 4.25
N LEU A 157 9.14 12.80 3.10
CA LEU A 157 8.01 12.26 2.35
C LEU A 157 7.28 11.17 3.16
N ALA A 158 8.00 10.33 3.89
CA ALA A 158 7.39 9.34 4.79
C ALA A 158 6.46 10.00 5.83
N ARG A 159 6.88 11.12 6.42
CA ARG A 159 6.05 11.89 7.36
C ARG A 159 4.83 12.51 6.68
N GLN A 160 4.97 13.02 5.46
CA GLN A 160 3.85 13.56 4.68
C GLN A 160 2.82 12.47 4.35
N VAL A 161 3.28 11.31 3.86
CA VAL A 161 2.44 10.14 3.56
C VAL A 161 1.73 9.63 4.82
N ALA A 162 2.45 9.54 5.95
CA ALA A 162 1.85 9.16 7.24
C ALA A 162 0.74 10.13 7.67
N SER A 163 1.03 11.43 7.57
CA SER A 163 0.08 12.49 7.93
C SER A 163 -1.15 12.47 7.03
N ALA A 164 -0.98 12.25 5.73
CA ALA A 164 -2.07 12.11 4.79
C ALA A 164 -2.95 10.89 5.13
N ALA A 165 -2.34 9.73 5.39
CA ALA A 165 -3.07 8.52 5.76
C ALA A 165 -3.87 8.69 7.06
N LEU A 166 -3.26 9.21 8.13
CA LEU A 166 -3.89 9.37 9.45
C LEU A 166 -5.02 10.42 9.47
N LYS A 167 -4.95 11.46 8.64
CA LYS A 167 -6.04 12.45 8.53
C LYS A 167 -7.35 11.81 8.06
N HIS A 168 -7.26 10.76 7.25
CA HIS A 168 -8.41 10.12 6.62
C HIS A 168 -8.76 8.77 7.24
N VAL A 169 -7.86 8.19 8.04
CA VAL A 169 -8.05 6.94 8.78
C VAL A 169 -7.92 7.22 10.26
N GLN A 170 -9.05 7.34 10.96
CA GLN A 170 -9.12 7.28 12.42
C GLN A 170 -10.05 6.14 12.78
N LEU A 171 -9.50 4.92 12.81
CA LEU A 171 -10.27 3.74 13.21
C LEU A 171 -10.45 3.71 14.73
N VAL A 172 -9.45 4.19 15.47
CA VAL A 172 -9.54 4.40 16.91
C VAL A 172 -10.19 5.75 17.16
N ARG A 173 -11.42 5.77 17.68
CA ARG A 173 -12.04 7.02 18.14
C ARG A 173 -11.25 7.54 19.34
N LYS A 174 -11.02 8.85 19.39
CA LYS A 174 -10.61 9.50 20.65
C LYS A 174 -11.72 9.28 21.67
N VAL A 175 -11.38 8.58 22.75
CA VAL A 175 -12.19 8.52 23.98
C VAL A 175 -12.15 9.88 24.65
#